data_AF-A0A6N7G1B7-F1
#
_entry.id   AF-A0A6N7G1B7-F1
#
_cell.length_a   1.000
_cell.length_b   1.000
_cell.length_c   1.000
_cell.angle_alpha   90.00
_cell.angle_beta   90.00
_cell.angle_gamma   90.00
#
_symmetry.space_group_name_H-M   'P 1'
#
loop_
_entity.id
_entity.type
_entity.pdbx_description
1 polymer ?
#
loop_
_entity_poly.entity_id
_entity_poly.type
_entity_poly.pdbx_seq_one_letter_code
_entity_poly.pdbx_strand_id
1 'polypeptide(L)' 'MIQQYLAAGLVDEVSIHLVPVLLGGGKKLFDNLGAGRIELRPVEVVESSAITHLRYRIHGEA' A
#
# COMPACT_ATOMS: atom_id res chain seq x y z
N MET A 1 6.72 -8.73 7.85
CA MET A 1 7.90 -7.87 7.79
C MET A 1 7.56 -6.49 7.25
N ILE A 2 7.12 -6.31 5.99
CA ILE A 2 6.79 -4.97 5.45
C ILE A 2 5.77 -4.19 6.30
N GLN A 3 4.75 -4.87 6.84
CA GLN A 3 3.74 -4.26 7.72
C GLN A 3 4.34 -3.66 9.01
N GLN A 4 5.43 -4.22 9.54
CA GLN A 4 6.08 -3.69 10.75
C GLN A 4 6.81 -2.38 10.46
N TYR A 5 7.46 -2.26 9.30
CA TYR A 5 8.10 -1.00 8.89
C TYR A 5 7.08 0.09 8.59
N LEU A 6 5.97 -0.27 7.94
CA LEU A 6 4.85 0.64 7.72
C LEU A 6 4.25 1.13 9.06
N ALA A 7 4.00 0.21 10.00
CA ALA A 7 3.48 0.57 11.32
C ALA A 7 4.46 1.41 12.16
N ALA A 8 5.77 1.23 11.97
CA ALA A 8 6.82 1.99 12.64
C ALA A 8 7.09 3.37 11.99
N GLY A 9 6.37 3.75 10.92
CA GLY A 9 6.59 5.01 10.22
C GLY A 9 7.93 5.10 9.49
N LEU A 10 8.57 3.96 9.17
CA LEU A 10 9.90 3.88 8.57
C LEU A 10 9.88 3.78 7.04
N VAL A 11 8.71 3.98 6.42
CA VAL A 11 8.51 3.83 4.98
C VAL A 11 7.99 5.14 4.42
N ASP A 12 8.72 5.72 3.48
CA ASP A 12 8.35 6.98 2.84
C ASP A 12 7.42 6.81 1.64
N GLU A 13 7.54 5.69 0.92
CA GLU A 13 6.81 5.42 -0.32
C GLU A 13 6.39 3.94 -0.43
N VAL A 14 5.23 3.69 -1.04
CA VAL A 14 4.75 2.34 -1.35
C VAL A 14 4.32 2.26 -2.81
N SER A 15 4.73 1.17 -3.46
CA SER A 15 4.29 0.80 -4.80
C SER A 15 3.33 -0.38 -4.73
N ILE A 16 2.14 -0.22 -5.29
CA ILE A 16 1.08 -1.23 -5.34
C ILE A 16 0.82 -1.58 -6.81
N HIS A 17 0.86 -2.86 -7.14
CA HIS A 17 0.44 -3.37 -8.45
C HIS A 17 -0.94 -3.99 -8.31
N LEU A 18 -1.95 -3.31 -8.84
CA LEU A 18 -3.32 -3.78 -8.84
C LEU A 18 -3.59 -4.63 -10.07
N VAL A 19 -3.75 -5.94 -9.86
CA VAL A 19 -4.22 -6.88 -10.88
C VAL A 19 -5.76 -6.95 -10.79
N PRO A 20 -6.51 -6.89 -11.90
CA PRO A 20 -7.98 -6.90 -11.90
C PRO A 20 -8.56 -8.30 -11.67
N VAL A 21 -8.20 -8.95 -10.56
CA VAL A 21 -8.63 -10.30 -10.19
C VAL A 21 -9.05 -10.35 -8.73
N LEU A 22 -10.18 -11.00 -8.45
CA LEU A 22 -10.63 -11.31 -7.09
C LEU A 22 -10.21 -12.73 -6.73
N LEU A 23 -9.28 -12.88 -5.79
CA LEU A 23 -8.70 -14.18 -5.41
C LEU A 23 -9.58 -15.02 -4.47
N GLY A 24 -10.67 -14.45 -3.93
CA GLY A 24 -11.57 -15.13 -2.98
C GLY A 24 -11.00 -15.35 -1.57
N GLY A 25 -9.68 -15.32 -1.40
CA GLY A 25 -9.01 -15.41 -0.11
C GLY A 25 -7.50 -15.24 -0.21
N GLY A 26 -6.81 -15.26 0.92
CA GLY A 26 -5.35 -15.19 0.98
C GLY A 26 -4.82 -14.34 2.14
N LYS A 27 -3.50 -14.16 2.16
CA LYS A 27 -2.85 -13.30 3.15
C LYS A 27 -3.10 -11.84 2.80
N LYS A 28 -3.72 -11.11 3.71
CA LYS A 28 -3.93 -9.66 3.56
C LYS A 28 -2.59 -8.92 3.58
N LEU A 29 -2.43 -8.01 2.63
CA LEU A 29 -1.26 -7.14 2.55
C LEU A 29 -1.20 -6.15 3.73
N PHE A 30 -2.37 -5.69 4.18
CA PHE A 30 -2.56 -4.75 5.29
C PHE A 30 -3.55 -5.36 6.30
N ASP A 31 -3.05 -5.77 7.47
CA ASP A 31 -3.88 -6.38 8.53
C ASP A 31 -3.36 -5.99 9.92
N ASN A 32 -2.04 -5.88 10.07
CA ASN A 32 -1.36 -5.60 11.34
C ASN A 32 -0.60 -4.27 11.31
N LEU A 33 -1.30 -3.18 10.97
CA LEU A 33 -0.71 -1.84 10.88
C LEU A 33 -0.87 -0.99 12.15
N GLY A 34 -1.56 -1.49 13.19
CA GLY A 34 -1.90 -0.73 14.39
C GLY A 34 -3.17 0.11 14.23
N ALA A 35 -3.47 0.96 15.21
CA ALA A 35 -4.69 1.78 15.26
C ALA A 35 -4.52 3.16 14.58
N GLY A 36 -3.30 3.53 14.18
CA GLY A 36 -3.00 4.81 13.54
C GLY A 36 -3.49 4.85 12.09
N ARG A 37 -4.02 5.99 11.68
CA ARG A 37 -4.38 6.24 10.27
C ARG A 37 -3.12 6.54 9.47
N ILE A 38 -2.87 5.75 8.42
CA ILE A 38 -1.82 6.02 7.44
C ILE A 38 -2.49 6.66 6.21
N GLU A 39 -2.15 7.90 5.90
CA GLU A 39 -2.60 8.56 4.67
C GLU A 39 -1.64 8.24 3.51
N LEU A 40 -2.20 7.95 2.34
CA LEU A 40 -1.45 7.72 1.12
C LEU A 40 -1.73 8.86 0.15
N ARG A 41 -0.67 9.54 -0.32
CA ARG A 41 -0.77 10.57 -1.35
C ARG A 41 -0.25 10.05 -2.68
N PRO A 42 -1.06 10.06 -3.76
CA PRO A 42 -0.62 9.54 -5.04
C PRO A 42 0.55 10.36 -5.57
N VAL A 43 1.59 9.65 -6.01
CA VAL A 43 2.77 10.18 -6.71
C VAL A 43 2.65 9.87 -8.20
N GLU A 44 2.20 8.66 -8.52
CA GLU A 44 2.08 8.18 -9.90
C GLU A 44 0.99 7.11 -10.01
N VAL A 45 0.25 7.14 -11.12
CA VAL A 45 -0.71 6.12 -11.52
C VAL A 45 -0.48 5.83 -12.99
N VAL A 46 -0.03 4.61 -13.29
CA VAL A 46 0.19 4.14 -14.66
C VAL A 46 -0.67 2.92 -14.90
N GLU A 47 -1.60 3.04 -15.84
CA GLU A 47 -2.47 1.95 -16.23
C GLU A 47 -1.88 1.21 -17.44
N SER A 48 -1.95 -0.13 -17.38
CA SER A 48 -1.70 -1.02 -18.51
C SER A 48 -2.90 -1.95 -18.70
N SER A 49 -2.95 -2.67 -19.81
CA SER A 49 -4.02 -3.63 -20.10
C SER A 49 -4.13 -4.78 -19.08
N ALA A 50 -3.08 -5.05 -18.30
CA ALA A 50 -3.05 -6.15 -17.34
C ALA A 50 -3.03 -5.70 -15.88
N ILE A 51 -2.43 -4.54 -15.59
CA ILE A 51 -2.10 -4.08 -14.23
C ILE A 51 -2.19 -2.56 -14.15
N THR A 52 -2.68 -2.04 -13.04
CA THR A 52 -2.49 -0.63 -12.66
C THR A 52 -1.33 -0.52 -11.67
N HIS A 53 -0.28 0.20 -12.05
CA HIS A 53 0.83 0.55 -11.19
C HIS A 53 0.49 1.82 -10.41
N LEU A 54 0.46 1.72 -9.10
CA LEU A 54 0.15 2.82 -8.19
C LEU A 54 1.37 3.09 -7.30
N ARG A 55 1.76 4.36 -7.19
CA ARG A 55 2.85 4.79 -6.32
C ARG A 55 2.34 5.87 -5.39
N TYR A 56 2.53 5.68 -4.09
CA TYR A 56 2.04 6.58 -3.06
C TYR A 56 3.15 6.99 -2.11
N ARG A 57 3.23 8.28 -1.81
CA ARG A 57 3.95 8.78 -0.64
C ARG A 57 3.11 8.56 0.61
N ILE A 58 3.74 8.13 1.68
CA ILE A 58 3.09 7.96 2.97
C ILE A 58 3.11 9.29 3.72
N HIS A 59 1.97 9.67 4.26
CA HIS A 59 1.80 10.79 5.17
C HIS A 59 1.03 10.31 6.40
N GLY A 60 1.55 10.56 7.58
CA GLY A 60 0.88 10.23 8.84
C GLY A 60 1.67 10.85 9.99
N GLU A 61 0.96 11.46 10.93
CA GLU A 61 1.53 11.74 12.25
C GLU A 61 1.65 10.39 12.97
N ALA A 62 2.87 10.03 13.36
CA ALA A 62 3.12 8.90 14.25
C ALA A 62 2.68 9.24 15.68
#